data_AF-A0A1V9XF06-F1
#
_entry.id   AF-A0A1V9XF06-F1
#
_cell.length_a   1.000
_cell.length_b   1.000
_cell.length_c   1.000
_cell.angle_alpha   90.00
_cell.angle_beta   90.00
_cell.angle_gamma   90.00
#
_symmetry.space_group_name_H-M   'P 1'
#
loop_
_entity.id
_entity.type
_entity.pdbx_description
1 polymer ?
#
loop_
_entity_poly.entity_id
_entity_poly.type
_entity_poly.pdbx_seq_one_letter_code
_entity_poly.pdbx_strand_id
1 'polypeptide(L)'
;MKTSTAFAFMLIALLVLAAPSYAELQIGPCTRANMKQPALLGQQIWQCDEQGLYTRLQCHPTTGFCCCVEPRNGKCIKDTEKAPGAGLPQC
;
A
#
# COMPACT_ATOMS: atom_id res chain seq x y z
N MET A 1 15.36 -22.68 41.62
CA MET A 1 14.56 -22.20 40.48
C MET A 1 15.44 -21.30 39.62
N LYS A 2 16.26 -21.89 38.74
CA LYS A 2 17.07 -21.13 37.79
C LYS A 2 16.40 -21.33 36.44
N THR A 3 15.64 -20.34 35.98
CA THR A 3 15.12 -20.31 34.62
C THR A 3 16.32 -20.39 33.69
N SER A 4 16.55 -21.56 33.12
CA SER A 4 17.68 -21.82 32.23
C SER A 4 17.58 -20.81 31.07
N THR A 5 18.59 -19.96 30.94
CA THR A 5 18.68 -18.92 29.91
C THR A 5 18.47 -19.50 28.51
N ALA A 6 18.84 -20.76 28.29
CA ALA A 6 18.57 -21.49 27.05
C ALA A 6 17.07 -21.64 26.73
N PHE A 7 16.21 -21.87 27.74
CA PHE A 7 14.76 -21.92 27.53
C PHE A 7 14.18 -20.55 27.18
N ALA A 8 14.71 -19.48 27.76
CA ALA A 8 14.31 -18.12 27.42
C ALA A 8 14.68 -17.77 25.97
N PHE A 9 15.89 -18.13 25.52
CA PHE A 9 16.31 -17.93 24.12
C PHE A 9 15.50 -18.76 23.14
N MET A 10 15.19 -20.03 23.47
CA MET A 10 14.32 -20.89 22.65
C MET A 10 12.90 -20.31 22.50
N LEU A 11 12.31 -19.78 23.57
CA LEU A 11 10.98 -19.16 23.52
C LEU A 11 10.98 -17.86 22.71
N ILE A 12 12.01 -17.02 22.84
CA ILE A 12 12.17 -15.80 22.04
C ILE A 12 12.36 -16.16 20.55
N ALA A 13 13.18 -17.16 20.24
CA ALA A 13 13.38 -17.64 18.87
C ALA A 13 12.09 -18.22 18.27
N LEU A 14 11.28 -18.95 19.04
CA LEU A 14 9.96 -19.44 18.62
C LEU A 14 8.98 -18.30 18.31
N LEU A 15 8.96 -17.23 19.10
CA LEU A 15 8.11 -16.06 18.84
C LEU A 15 8.56 -15.26 17.61
N VAL A 16 9.87 -15.17 17.36
CA VAL A 16 10.43 -14.48 16.18
C VAL A 16 10.28 -15.31 14.89
N LEU A 17 10.46 -16.64 14.96
CA LEU A 17 10.30 -17.53 13.81
C LEU A 17 8.83 -17.84 13.48
N ALA A 18 7.90 -17.65 14.44
CA ALA A 18 6.46 -17.69 14.22
C ALA A 18 5.89 -16.35 13.74
N ALA A 19 6.73 -15.37 13.42
CA ALA A 19 6.33 -14.10 12.82
C ALA A 19 6.51 -14.00 11.28
N PRO A 20 6.34 -15.06 10.45
CA PRO A 20 6.34 -14.86 9.00
C PRO A 20 5.11 -14.06 8.52
N SER A 21 4.15 -13.74 9.41
CA SER A 21 2.88 -13.08 9.08
C SER A 21 2.83 -11.57 9.35
N TYR A 22 3.67 -11.01 10.23
CA TYR A 22 3.55 -9.58 10.60
C TYR A 22 4.14 -8.64 9.53
N ALA A 23 5.20 -9.05 8.84
CA ALA A 23 5.77 -8.28 7.74
C ALA A 23 4.95 -8.38 6.43
N GLU A 24 4.08 -9.38 6.30
CA GLU A 24 3.23 -9.57 5.11
C GLU A 24 1.93 -8.75 5.14
N LEU A 25 1.51 -8.24 6.31
CA LEU A 25 0.22 -7.56 6.43
C LEU A 25 0.15 -6.22 5.68
N GLN A 26 1.29 -5.56 5.46
CA GLN A 26 1.34 -4.19 4.92
C GLN A 26 1.70 -4.11 3.42
N ILE A 27 1.95 -5.25 2.76
CA ILE A 27 2.26 -5.30 1.32
C ILE A 27 0.97 -5.61 0.54
N GLY A 28 0.09 -4.60 0.51
CA GLY A 28 -1.13 -4.63 -0.28
C GLY A 28 -0.90 -4.44 -1.80
N PRO A 29 -1.96 -4.54 -2.61
CA PRO A 29 -1.90 -4.45 -4.07
C PRO A 29 -1.33 -3.13 -4.58
N CYS A 30 -1.62 -2.01 -3.92
CA CYS A 30 -1.12 -0.69 -4.30
C CYS A 30 0.39 -0.57 -4.06
N THR A 31 0.86 -0.97 -2.87
CA THR A 31 2.29 -0.98 -2.53
C THR A 31 3.08 -1.85 -3.51
N ARG A 32 2.54 -3.02 -3.86
CA ARG A 32 3.14 -3.91 -4.87
C ARG A 32 3.19 -3.27 -6.26
N ALA A 33 2.16 -2.52 -6.66
CA ALA A 33 2.15 -1.81 -7.93
C ALA A 33 3.27 -0.77 -8.00
N ASN A 34 3.46 0.02 -6.94
CA ASN A 34 4.55 0.99 -6.84
C ASN A 34 5.94 0.33 -6.84
N MET A 35 6.11 -0.82 -6.19
CA MET A 35 7.39 -1.57 -6.20
C MET A 35 7.77 -2.10 -7.58
N LYS A 36 6.79 -2.36 -8.47
CA LYS A 36 7.05 -2.86 -9.82
C LYS A 36 7.56 -1.77 -10.77
N GLN A 37 7.45 -0.49 -10.40
CA GLN A 37 7.83 0.63 -11.26
C GLN A 37 9.22 1.16 -10.89
N PRO A 38 10.22 1.08 -11.79
CA PRO A 38 11.46 1.83 -11.61
C PRO A 38 11.14 3.33 -11.62
N ALA A 39 11.71 4.08 -10.67
CA ALA A 39 11.46 5.51 -10.50
C ALA A 39 12.04 6.33 -11.68
N LEU A 40 11.28 6.46 -12.76
CA LEU A 40 11.55 7.37 -13.86
C LEU A 40 10.64 8.62 -13.76
N LEU A 41 11.15 9.78 -14.19
CA LEU A 41 10.40 11.04 -14.18
C LEU A 41 9.13 10.92 -15.04
N GLY A 42 7.99 11.29 -14.44
CA GLY A 42 6.67 11.32 -15.11
C GLY A 42 5.84 10.05 -14.97
N GLN A 43 6.30 9.06 -14.21
CA GLN A 43 5.60 7.79 -14.04
C GLN A 43 4.54 7.86 -12.93
N GLN A 44 3.38 7.23 -13.15
CA GLN A 44 2.25 7.23 -12.22
C GLN A 44 2.63 6.55 -10.90
N ILE A 45 2.59 7.32 -9.81
CA ILE A 45 2.72 6.83 -8.44
C ILE A 45 1.31 6.65 -7.88
N TRP A 46 0.99 5.43 -7.44
CA TRP A 46 -0.29 5.13 -6.83
C TRP A 46 -0.31 5.60 -5.37
N GLN A 47 -1.40 6.23 -4.94
CA GLN A 47 -1.60 6.60 -3.55
C GLN A 47 -2.14 5.41 -2.76
N CYS A 48 -1.39 4.96 -1.75
CA CYS A 48 -1.76 3.81 -0.94
C CYS A 48 -2.14 4.23 0.48
N ASP A 49 -3.08 3.51 1.09
CA ASP A 49 -3.38 3.65 2.52
C ASP A 49 -2.40 2.83 3.39
N GLU A 50 -2.61 2.87 4.71
CA GLU A 50 -1.75 2.17 5.68
C GLU A 50 -1.74 0.64 5.46
N GLN A 51 -2.79 0.06 4.87
CA GLN A 51 -2.92 -1.37 4.60
C GLN A 51 -2.32 -1.75 3.24
N GLY A 52 -1.78 -0.78 2.49
CA GLY A 52 -1.27 -0.96 1.13
C GLY A 52 -2.37 -1.17 0.08
N LEU A 53 -3.62 -0.82 0.39
CA LEU A 53 -4.71 -0.72 -0.58
C LEU A 53 -4.65 0.64 -1.29
N TYR A 54 -5.34 0.78 -2.42
CA TYR A 54 -5.44 2.06 -3.10
C TYR A 54 -6.36 3.00 -2.30
N THR A 55 -5.92 4.24 -2.04
CA THR A 55 -6.84 5.27 -1.53
C THR A 55 -7.96 5.51 -2.54
N ARG A 56 -9.17 5.78 -2.06
CA ARG A 56 -10.34 5.96 -2.93
C ARG A 56 -10.14 7.03 -3.99
N LEU A 57 -9.48 8.13 -3.64
CA LEU A 57 -9.06 9.16 -4.59
C LEU A 57 -7.65 8.82 -5.08
N GLN A 58 -7.46 8.76 -6.40
CA GLN A 58 -6.15 8.70 -7.03
C GLN A 58 -5.93 9.94 -7.89
N CYS A 59 -4.72 10.50 -7.85
CA CYS A 59 -4.36 11.68 -8.62
C CYS A 59 -2.98 11.51 -9.27
N HIS A 60 -2.87 11.79 -10.56
CA HIS A 60 -1.61 11.77 -11.27
C HIS A 60 -0.88 13.11 -11.03
N PRO A 61 0.28 13.13 -10.32
CA PRO A 61 0.89 14.38 -9.84
C PRO A 61 1.37 15.31 -10.96
N THR A 62 1.82 14.74 -12.08
CA THR A 62 2.33 15.52 -13.22
C THR A 62 1.21 16.05 -14.13
N THR A 63 0.26 15.20 -14.51
CA THR A 63 -0.81 15.59 -15.43
C THR A 63 -1.91 16.35 -14.71
N GLY A 64 -2.15 16.09 -13.42
CA GLY A 64 -3.21 16.70 -12.61
C GLY A 64 -4.58 16.04 -12.73
N PHE A 65 -4.68 14.89 -13.41
CA PHE A 65 -5.91 14.12 -13.50
C PHE A 65 -6.18 13.37 -12.20
N CYS A 66 -7.44 13.32 -11.77
CA CYS A 66 -7.86 12.54 -10.61
C CYS A 66 -9.07 11.67 -10.94
N CYS A 67 -9.23 10.52 -10.28
CA CYS A 67 -10.41 9.65 -10.39
C CYS A 67 -10.74 9.00 -9.04
N CYS A 68 -11.97 8.50 -8.87
CA CYS A 68 -12.26 7.55 -7.79
C CYS A 68 -11.88 6.13 -8.23
N VAL A 69 -11.32 5.32 -7.35
CA VAL A 69 -10.92 3.94 -7.65
C VAL A 69 -11.51 2.91 -6.68
N GLU A 70 -11.53 1.65 -7.13
CA GLU A 70 -11.79 0.50 -6.27
C GLU A 70 -10.52 0.13 -5.44
N PRO A 71 -10.59 0.14 -4.08
CA PRO A 71 -9.39 0.01 -3.23
C PRO A 71 -8.55 -1.26 -3.42
N ARG A 72 -9.14 -2.34 -3.95
CA ARG A 72 -8.45 -3.63 -4.11
C ARG A 72 -7.74 -3.80 -5.45
N ASN A 73 -8.13 -3.07 -6.49
CA ASN A 73 -7.60 -3.25 -7.85
C ASN A 73 -7.11 -1.94 -8.51
N GLY A 74 -7.40 -0.77 -7.93
CA GLY A 74 -6.95 0.53 -8.42
C GLY A 74 -7.65 1.00 -9.71
N LYS A 75 -8.73 0.33 -10.13
CA LYS A 75 -9.46 0.68 -11.35
C LYS A 75 -10.27 1.95 -11.13
N CYS A 76 -10.11 2.94 -12.01
CA CYS A 76 -10.96 4.14 -12.02
C CYS A 76 -12.42 3.76 -12.26
N ILE A 77 -13.30 4.31 -11.42
CA ILE A 77 -14.75 4.23 -11.56
C ILE A 77 -15.15 5.16 -12.70
N LYS A 78 -16.00 4.66 -13.60
CA LYS A 78 -16.46 5.42 -14.77
C LYS A 78 -17.13 6.73 -14.33
N ASP A 79 -16.92 7.78 -15.11
CA ASP A 79 -17.54 9.11 -14.92
C ASP A 79 -17.10 9.83 -13.62
N THR A 80 -16.04 9.34 -12.95
CA THR A 80 -15.41 10.00 -11.80
C THR A 80 -14.10 10.69 -12.15
N GLU A 81 -13.62 10.57 -13.38
CA GLU A 81 -12.40 11.23 -13.81
C GLU A 81 -12.60 12.75 -13.90
N LYS A 82 -11.65 13.49 -13.33
CA LYS A 82 -11.58 14.94 -13.36
C LYS A 82 -10.27 15.36 -14.02
N ALA A 83 -10.42 16.21 -15.04
CA ALA A 83 -9.30 16.87 -15.69
C ALA A 83 -8.64 17.89 -14.75
N PRO A 84 -7.40 18.30 -15.04
CA PRO A 84 -6.68 19.28 -14.23
C PRO A 84 -7.48 20.60 -14.15
N GLY A 85 -7.66 21.12 -12.94
CA GLY A 85 -8.43 22.35 -12.71
C GLY A 85 -9.96 22.17 -12.67
N ALA A 86 -10.50 20.98 -12.98
CA ALA A 86 -11.94 20.71 -12.87
C ALA A 86 -12.40 20.37 -11.43
N GLY A 87 -11.49 20.47 -10.45
CA GLY A 87 -11.70 20.08 -9.06
C GLY A 87 -11.46 18.58 -8.82
N LEU A 88 -11.74 18.14 -7.59
CA LEU A 88 -11.59 16.74 -7.20
C LEU A 88 -12.93 16.00 -7.30
N PRO A 89 -12.93 14.71 -7.69
CA PRO A 89 -14.13 13.89 -7.61
C PRO A 89 -14.50 13.63 -6.14
N GLN A 90 -15.80 13.38 -5.91
CA GLN A 90 -16.32 13.02 -4.59
C GLN A 90 -16.23 11.49 -4.44
N CYS A 91 -15.25 11.05 -3.65
CA CYS A 91 -14.97 9.65 -3.34
C CYS A 91 -15.05 9.43 -1.81
#